data_AF-A0A1F9YMV3-F1
#
_entry.id   AF-A0A1F9YMV3-F1
#
_cell.length_a   1.000
_cell.length_b   1.000
_cell.length_c   1.000
_cell.angle_alpha   90.00
_cell.angle_beta   90.00
_cell.angle_gamma   90.00
#
_symmetry.space_group_name_H-M   'P 1'
#
loop_
_entity.id
_entity.type
_entity.pdbx_description
1 polymer ?
#
loop_
_entity_poly.entity_id
_entity_poly.type
_entity_poly.pdbx_seq_one_letter_code
_entity_poly.pdbx_strand_id
1 'polypeptide(L)'
;MVVRPNLDAMPVEVKPAIDAYLSANNALGKDNAVVRISEVKSGAAQAWLRDLRGNQKETGLVVLSVSDTHMLKTVRQYLIKTQGIKADEISMVFSDAEYLRNNVPDANVAKQMNLEALNNGSARFLILDTRVGGRGLDLNFKGNSKSLDPKAFRGYTNFEMLLVEPHKMSQVHLLQSEGRIDLGRIHPAAGRDFSLVLDIKAVQGERIFTEMVKSDPFFEQLRSDPAFQKYAAEHKLAKLDWLSYHEFVRENPQYASKYHQTIKGSLEKIQSEVEINQLRSSSVETDAPMSPGRFPGVERMR
;
A
#
# COMPACT_ATOMS: atom_id res chain seq x y z
N MET A 1 -4.17 20.33 14.78
CA MET A 1 -4.58 19.18 15.59
C MET A 1 -5.66 19.64 16.56
N VAL A 2 -6.77 18.92 16.60
CA VAL A 2 -7.89 19.16 17.50
C VAL A 2 -7.67 18.29 18.74
N VAL A 3 -7.50 18.89 19.91
CA VAL A 3 -7.21 18.16 21.15
C VAL A 3 -8.38 18.34 22.10
N ARG A 4 -8.98 17.24 22.53
CA ARG A 4 -9.77 17.24 23.77
C ARG A 4 -8.72 17.17 24.88
N PRO A 5 -8.48 18.24 25.63
CA PRO A 5 -7.38 18.24 26.59
C PRO A 5 -7.69 17.22 27.68
N ASN A 6 -6.92 16.13 27.72
CA ASN A 6 -6.72 15.44 28.98
C ASN A 6 -5.90 16.39 29.84
N LEU A 7 -6.55 17.04 30.81
CA LEU A 7 -5.94 18.06 31.66
C LEU A 7 -4.72 17.51 32.43
N ASP A 8 -4.64 16.19 32.60
CA ASP A 8 -3.56 15.52 33.32
C ASP A 8 -2.31 15.25 32.46
N ALA A 9 -2.44 15.23 31.12
CA ALA A 9 -1.33 14.98 30.19
C ALA A 9 -0.73 16.28 29.58
N MET A 10 -1.28 17.43 29.97
CA MET A 10 -0.85 18.75 29.49
C MET A 10 0.35 19.25 30.31
N PRO A 11 1.41 19.80 29.68
CA PRO A 11 2.48 20.45 30.42
C PRO A 11 1.93 21.57 31.31
N VAL A 12 2.38 21.63 32.56
CA VAL A 12 1.92 22.61 33.57
C VAL A 12 1.99 24.04 33.04
N GLU A 13 3.00 24.33 32.23
CA GLU A 13 3.28 25.65 31.66
C GLU A 13 2.32 26.06 30.51
N VAL A 14 1.61 25.09 29.92
CA VAL A 14 0.64 25.33 28.84
C VAL A 14 -0.77 25.58 29.38
N LYS A 15 -1.08 25.02 30.56
CA LYS A 15 -2.41 25.07 31.18
C LYS A 15 -3.01 26.48 31.29
N PRO A 16 -2.30 27.50 31.80
CA PRO A 16 -2.87 28.84 31.92
C PRO A 16 -3.29 29.45 30.58
N ALA A 17 -2.56 29.16 29.50
CA ALA A 17 -2.87 29.68 28.17
C ALA A 17 -4.10 29.00 27.54
N ILE A 18 -4.28 27.70 27.79
CA ILE A 18 -5.45 26.96 27.33
C ILE A 18 -6.69 27.37 28.13
N ASP A 19 -6.58 27.57 29.44
CA ASP A 19 -7.68 28.05 30.28
C ASP A 19 -8.12 29.46 29.87
N ALA A 20 -7.19 30.36 29.57
CA ALA A 20 -7.48 31.70 29.06
C ALA A 20 -8.21 31.65 27.69
N TYR A 21 -7.76 30.78 26.78
CA TYR A 21 -8.42 30.57 25.50
C TYR A 21 -9.85 30.01 25.67
N LEU A 22 -10.02 29.01 26.54
CA LEU A 22 -11.34 28.41 26.83
C LEU A 22 -12.29 29.40 27.50
N SER A 23 -11.79 30.23 28.40
CA SER A 23 -12.55 31.32 29.04
C SER A 23 -13.01 32.34 28.00
N ALA A 24 -12.11 32.79 27.12
CA ALA A 24 -12.45 33.74 26.05
C ALA A 24 -13.49 33.21 25.05
N ASN A 25 -13.63 31.88 24.95
CA ASN A 25 -14.58 31.21 24.06
C ASN A 25 -15.81 30.62 24.79
N ASN A 26 -16.06 31.00 26.05
CA ASN A 26 -17.18 30.50 26.87
C ASN A 26 -17.26 28.95 26.91
N ALA A 27 -16.09 28.31 26.94
CA ALA A 27 -15.94 26.85 26.88
C ALA A 27 -15.23 26.25 28.11
N LEU A 28 -14.76 27.09 29.04
CA LEU A 28 -14.14 26.64 30.29
C LEU A 28 -15.14 25.83 31.14
N GLY A 29 -14.74 24.67 31.63
CA GLY A 29 -15.58 23.79 32.47
C GLY A 29 -16.61 22.94 31.70
N LYS A 30 -16.62 22.96 30.37
CA LYS A 30 -17.45 22.03 29.57
C LYS A 30 -16.68 20.73 29.34
N ASP A 31 -17.29 19.59 29.71
CA ASP A 31 -16.67 18.25 29.60
C ASP A 31 -16.26 17.84 28.17
N ASN A 32 -16.82 18.51 27.16
CA ASN A 32 -16.57 18.27 25.74
C ASN A 32 -15.86 19.44 25.05
N ALA A 33 -15.22 20.34 25.81
CA ALA A 33 -14.46 21.45 25.22
C ALA A 33 -13.29 20.91 24.39
N VAL A 34 -13.22 21.34 23.14
CA VAL A 34 -12.21 20.92 22.18
C VAL A 34 -11.37 22.14 21.82
N VAL A 35 -10.05 22.03 22.00
CA VAL A 35 -9.12 23.14 21.78
C VAL A 35 -8.25 22.85 20.56
N ARG A 36 -8.20 23.79 19.63
CA ARG A 36 -7.18 23.82 18.59
C ARG A 36 -5.97 24.57 19.13
N ILE A 37 -4.92 23.84 19.53
CA ILE A 37 -3.70 24.43 20.14
C ILE A 37 -3.07 25.49 19.22
N SER A 38 -3.20 25.35 17.90
CA SER A 38 -2.74 26.35 16.93
C SER A 38 -3.38 27.72 17.09
N GLU A 39 -4.57 27.80 17.67
CA GLU A 39 -5.34 29.02 17.89
C GLU A 39 -5.05 29.66 19.26
N VAL A 40 -4.30 28.95 20.12
CA VAL A 40 -3.85 29.46 21.41
C VAL A 40 -2.60 30.34 21.20
N LYS A 41 -2.75 31.64 21.39
CA LYS A 41 -1.70 32.66 21.20
C LYS A 41 -0.70 32.67 22.37
N SER A 42 0.03 31.58 22.59
CA SER A 42 1.04 31.46 23.64
C SER A 42 2.30 30.75 23.15
N GLY A 43 3.48 31.26 23.52
CA GLY A 43 4.77 30.65 23.18
C GLY A 43 4.91 29.21 23.69
N ALA A 44 4.44 28.92 24.90
CA ALA A 44 4.46 27.59 25.47
C ALA A 44 3.52 26.62 24.71
N ALA A 45 2.33 27.08 24.33
CA ALA A 45 1.38 26.29 23.55
C ALA A 45 1.91 25.99 22.14
N GLN A 46 2.56 26.96 21.49
CA GLN A 46 3.17 26.78 20.18
C GLN A 46 4.43 25.90 20.24
N ALA A 47 5.23 25.99 21.31
CA ALA A 47 6.37 25.09 21.54
C ALA A 47 5.90 23.64 21.75
N TRP A 48 4.87 23.44 22.57
CA TRP A 48 4.24 22.14 22.75
C TRP A 48 3.61 21.60 21.46
N LEU A 49 2.97 22.45 20.65
CA LEU A 49 2.47 22.05 19.32
C LEU A 49 3.60 21.63 18.38
N ARG A 50 4.77 22.28 18.43
CA ARG A 50 5.96 21.88 17.66
C ARG A 50 6.51 20.54 18.12
N ASP A 51 6.57 20.29 19.43
CA ASP A 51 6.97 19.00 20.03
C ASP A 51 6.02 17.88 19.60
N LEU A 52 4.71 18.10 19.72
CA LEU A 52 3.67 17.17 19.26
C LEU A 52 3.75 16.89 17.75
N ARG A 53 4.11 17.88 16.94
CA ARG A 53 4.34 17.72 15.50
C ARG A 53 5.68 17.06 15.16
N GLY A 54 6.69 17.21 16.01
CA GLY A 54 7.99 16.53 15.86
C GLY A 54 7.81 15.02 15.89
N ASN A 55 7.01 14.52 16.83
CA ASN A 55 6.64 13.10 16.93
C ASN A 55 5.75 12.62 15.77
N GLN A 56 5.16 13.53 14.99
CA GLN A 56 4.37 13.20 13.80
C GLN A 56 5.19 13.17 12.50
N LYS A 57 6.49 13.48 12.51
CA LYS A 57 7.31 13.44 11.29
C LYS A 57 7.75 12.02 10.88
N GLU A 58 7.58 11.02 11.74
CA GLU A 58 7.89 9.60 11.49
C GLU A 58 6.65 8.74 11.17
N THR A 59 5.51 9.35 10.82
CA THR A 59 4.20 8.68 10.65
C THR A 59 3.95 8.15 9.23
N GLY A 60 5.01 7.84 8.49
CA GLY A 60 4.95 7.27 7.15
C GLY A 60 4.85 5.75 7.21
N LEU A 61 3.86 5.18 6.52
CA LEU A 61 3.75 3.74 6.31
C LEU A 61 3.99 3.42 4.84
N VAL A 62 4.99 2.57 4.57
CA VAL A 62 5.17 1.97 3.24
C VAL A 62 4.43 0.65 3.21
N VAL A 63 3.47 0.50 2.29
CA VAL A 63 2.71 -0.72 2.10
C VAL A 63 3.20 -1.44 0.86
N LEU A 64 3.81 -2.60 1.04
CA LEU A 64 4.33 -3.45 -0.03
C LEU A 64 3.30 -4.54 -0.33
N SER A 65 2.67 -4.46 -1.48
CA SER A 65 1.70 -5.44 -1.94
C SER A 65 2.41 -6.42 -2.89
N VAL A 66 2.52 -7.68 -2.48
CA VAL A 66 3.34 -8.72 -3.13
C VAL A 66 2.49 -9.89 -3.59
N SER A 67 2.92 -10.58 -4.65
CA SER A 67 2.20 -11.68 -5.30
C SER A 67 1.80 -12.85 -4.37
N ASP A 68 2.65 -13.17 -3.39
CA ASP A 68 2.47 -14.35 -2.55
C ASP A 68 3.27 -14.28 -1.23
N THR A 69 3.02 -15.27 -0.37
CA THR A 69 3.61 -15.39 0.96
C THR A 69 5.11 -15.71 0.93
N HIS A 70 5.62 -16.34 -0.14
CA HIS A 70 7.06 -16.58 -0.30
C HIS A 70 7.78 -15.25 -0.57
N MET A 71 7.26 -14.44 -1.49
CA MET A 71 7.81 -13.11 -1.77
C MET A 71 7.76 -12.21 -0.55
N LEU A 72 6.67 -12.27 0.23
CA LEU A 72 6.55 -11.54 1.51
C LEU A 72 7.71 -11.84 2.46
N LYS A 73 8.08 -13.12 2.64
CA LYS A 73 9.21 -13.52 3.50
C LYS A 73 10.55 -13.02 2.95
N THR A 74 10.75 -13.09 1.64
CA THR A 74 11.95 -12.62 0.96
C THR A 74 12.12 -11.10 1.12
N VAL A 75 11.05 -10.33 0.91
CA VAL A 75 11.04 -8.87 1.09
C VAL A 75 11.35 -8.51 2.54
N ARG A 76 10.74 -9.19 3.52
CA ARG A 76 11.07 -8.97 4.94
C ARG A 76 12.56 -9.21 5.22
N GLN A 77 13.11 -10.32 4.73
CA GLN A 77 14.53 -10.63 4.94
C GLN A 77 15.43 -9.57 4.30
N TYR A 78 15.08 -9.07 3.12
CA TYR A 78 15.81 -7.99 2.45
C TYR A 78 15.75 -6.69 3.25
N LEU A 79 14.58 -6.27 3.74
CA LEU A 79 14.43 -5.07 4.57
C LEU A 79 15.28 -5.15 5.85
N ILE A 80 15.33 -6.32 6.49
CA ILE A 80 16.12 -6.51 7.71
C ILE A 80 17.62 -6.52 7.41
N LYS A 81 18.05 -7.34 6.46
CA LYS A 81 19.49 -7.58 6.20
C LYS A 81 20.17 -6.44 5.46
N THR A 82 19.47 -5.84 4.50
CA THR A 82 20.06 -4.87 3.57
C THR A 82 19.74 -3.44 3.99
N GLN A 83 18.51 -3.18 4.44
CA GLN A 83 18.06 -1.82 4.79
C GLN A 83 18.16 -1.53 6.30
N GLY A 84 18.56 -2.52 7.11
CA GLY A 84 18.72 -2.35 8.56
C GLY A 84 17.42 -2.09 9.31
N ILE A 85 16.26 -2.40 8.71
CA ILE A 85 14.94 -2.21 9.33
C ILE A 85 14.76 -3.26 10.42
N LYS A 86 14.29 -2.84 11.60
CA LYS A 86 14.08 -3.78 12.70
C LYS A 86 12.83 -4.62 12.45
N ALA A 87 12.84 -5.86 12.94
CA ALA A 87 11.74 -6.79 12.71
C ALA A 87 10.40 -6.33 13.31
N ASP A 88 10.43 -5.55 14.40
CA ASP A 88 9.29 -4.95 15.08
C ASP A 88 8.70 -3.73 14.35
N GLU A 89 9.44 -3.15 13.41
CA GLU A 89 8.98 -2.08 12.50
C GLU A 89 8.29 -2.63 11.24
N ILE A 90 8.19 -3.95 11.09
CA ILE A 90 7.60 -4.62 9.91
C ILE A 90 6.35 -5.39 10.35
N SER A 91 5.21 -5.06 9.74
CA SER A 91 3.96 -5.82 9.81
C SER A 91 3.76 -6.65 8.55
N MET A 92 3.12 -7.81 8.67
CA MET A 92 2.91 -8.75 7.56
C MET A 92 1.49 -9.30 7.58
N VAL A 93 0.91 -9.53 6.39
CA VAL A 93 -0.39 -10.17 6.23
C VAL A 93 -0.28 -11.30 5.20
N PHE A 94 -0.56 -12.53 5.66
CA PHE A 94 -0.49 -13.76 4.87
C PHE A 94 -1.89 -14.16 4.35
N SER A 95 -1.97 -14.76 3.14
CA SER A 95 -3.23 -15.26 2.55
C SER A 95 -3.93 -16.29 3.43
N ASP A 96 -3.14 -17.12 4.10
CA ASP A 96 -3.65 -18.27 4.84
C ASP A 96 -3.73 -18.00 6.34
N ALA A 97 -3.71 -16.74 6.78
CA ALA A 97 -3.62 -16.39 8.20
C ALA A 97 -4.71 -17.05 9.06
N GLU A 98 -5.97 -17.09 8.60
CA GLU A 98 -7.05 -17.77 9.33
C GLU A 98 -6.93 -19.30 9.26
N TYR A 99 -6.57 -19.86 8.10
CA TYR A 99 -6.34 -21.30 7.97
C TYR A 99 -5.19 -21.76 8.88
N LEU A 100 -4.07 -21.04 8.88
CA LEU A 100 -2.91 -21.31 9.73
C LEU A 100 -3.25 -21.12 11.21
N ARG A 101 -4.03 -20.10 11.56
CA ARG A 101 -4.49 -19.89 12.94
C ARG A 101 -5.35 -21.05 13.45
N ASN A 102 -6.20 -21.61 12.59
CA ASN A 102 -7.13 -22.68 12.95
C ASN A 102 -6.50 -24.08 12.90
N ASN A 103 -5.52 -24.31 12.02
CA ASN A 103 -4.93 -25.63 11.78
C ASN A 103 -3.51 -25.79 12.34
N VAL A 104 -2.81 -24.69 12.62
CA VAL A 104 -1.46 -24.70 13.19
C VAL A 104 -1.33 -23.64 14.32
N PRO A 105 -1.99 -23.84 15.48
CA PRO A 105 -2.00 -22.85 16.57
C PRO A 105 -0.60 -22.47 17.07
N ASP A 106 0.33 -23.43 17.06
CA ASP A 106 1.72 -23.26 17.49
C ASP A 106 2.54 -22.34 16.58
N ALA A 107 2.06 -22.05 15.36
CA ALA A 107 2.74 -21.14 14.45
C ALA A 107 2.75 -19.68 14.94
N ASN A 108 1.97 -19.34 15.98
CA ASN A 108 1.87 -18.00 16.56
C ASN A 108 1.75 -16.91 15.48
N VAL A 109 0.80 -17.13 14.57
CA VAL A 109 0.57 -16.32 13.36
C VAL A 109 0.41 -14.84 13.71
N ALA A 110 -0.27 -14.53 14.82
CA ALA A 110 -0.45 -13.15 15.29
C ALA A 110 0.89 -12.45 15.59
N LYS A 111 1.84 -13.13 16.24
CA LYS A 111 3.18 -12.60 16.51
C LYS A 111 3.99 -12.44 15.22
N GLN A 112 3.85 -13.35 14.26
CA GLN A 112 4.52 -13.23 12.97
C GLN A 112 3.99 -12.06 12.14
N MET A 113 2.68 -11.82 12.18
CA MET A 113 2.03 -10.72 11.46
C MET A 113 2.36 -9.34 12.07
N ASN A 114 2.67 -9.28 13.37
CA ASN A 114 3.04 -8.05 14.08
C ASN A 114 2.01 -6.91 13.90
N LEU A 115 0.72 -7.24 13.82
CA LEU A 115 -0.36 -6.26 13.60
C LEU A 115 -0.49 -5.24 14.74
N GLU A 116 0.03 -5.58 15.92
CA GLU A 116 0.09 -4.66 17.04
C GLU A 116 0.97 -3.45 16.74
N ALA A 117 2.11 -3.62 16.05
CA ALA A 117 2.94 -2.52 15.61
C ALA A 117 2.20 -1.60 14.62
N LEU A 118 1.35 -2.17 13.76
CA LEU A 118 0.49 -1.38 12.89
C LEU A 118 -0.51 -0.55 13.70
N ASN A 119 -1.20 -1.18 14.66
CA ASN A 119 -2.18 -0.52 15.53
C ASN A 119 -1.56 0.57 16.42
N ASN A 120 -0.32 0.37 16.87
CA ASN A 120 0.39 1.28 17.75
C ASN A 120 1.15 2.37 16.98
N GLY A 121 1.30 2.24 15.66
CA GLY A 121 2.00 3.22 14.85
C GLY A 121 3.51 3.06 14.72
N SER A 122 4.05 1.96 15.22
CA SER A 122 5.49 1.70 15.19
C SER A 122 5.93 0.94 13.94
N ALA A 123 4.99 0.45 13.13
CA ALA A 123 5.33 -0.20 11.87
C ALA A 123 5.66 0.86 10.80
N ARG A 124 6.84 0.75 10.20
CA ARG A 124 7.24 1.56 9.04
C ARG A 124 6.89 0.88 7.73
N PHE A 125 6.82 -0.46 7.76
CA PHE A 125 6.48 -1.28 6.60
C PHE A 125 5.33 -2.21 6.92
N LEU A 126 4.39 -2.33 5.98
CA LEU A 126 3.36 -3.35 5.96
C LEU A 126 3.51 -4.16 4.67
N ILE A 127 3.72 -5.47 4.77
CA ILE A 127 3.80 -6.35 3.61
C ILE A 127 2.52 -7.17 3.50
N LEU A 128 1.84 -7.07 2.36
CA LEU A 128 0.56 -7.71 2.09
C LEU A 128 0.72 -8.75 0.98
N ASP A 129 0.36 -10.00 1.25
CA ASP A 129 0.08 -10.97 0.19
C ASP A 129 -1.22 -10.55 -0.53
N THR A 130 -1.14 -10.28 -1.83
CA THR A 130 -2.28 -9.73 -2.60
C THR A 130 -3.42 -10.72 -2.77
N ARG A 131 -3.16 -12.03 -2.61
CA ARG A 131 -4.18 -13.07 -2.62
C ARG A 131 -5.07 -13.03 -1.38
N VAL A 132 -4.69 -12.28 -0.35
CA VAL A 132 -5.56 -11.93 0.79
C VAL A 132 -6.75 -11.07 0.34
N GLY A 133 -6.80 -10.61 -0.91
CA GLY A 133 -7.80 -9.71 -1.50
C GLY A 133 -9.28 -10.01 -1.16
N GLY A 134 -9.62 -11.26 -0.80
CA GLY A 134 -10.99 -11.65 -0.49
C GLY A 134 -11.42 -11.75 0.99
N ARG A 135 -10.55 -11.83 2.02
CA ARG A 135 -10.99 -12.34 3.35
C ARG A 135 -10.51 -11.54 4.57
N GLY A 136 -11.45 -10.80 5.17
CA GLY A 136 -11.64 -10.76 6.64
C GLY A 136 -10.69 -9.93 7.53
N LEU A 137 -9.49 -9.55 7.11
CA LEU A 137 -8.57 -8.86 8.03
C LEU A 137 -8.85 -7.35 8.10
N ASP A 138 -9.29 -6.87 9.25
CA ASP A 138 -9.49 -5.44 9.52
C ASP A 138 -8.16 -4.81 9.98
N LEU A 139 -7.59 -3.96 9.14
CA LEU A 139 -6.34 -3.24 9.42
C LEU A 139 -6.69 -1.85 9.97
N ASN A 140 -6.25 -1.55 11.18
CA ASN A 140 -6.46 -0.25 11.79
C ASN A 140 -5.21 0.64 11.64
N PHE A 141 -5.32 1.66 10.80
CA PHE A 141 -4.26 2.63 10.54
C PHE A 141 -4.42 3.94 11.31
N LYS A 142 -5.51 4.09 12.08
CA LYS A 142 -5.84 5.33 12.82
C LYS A 142 -5.10 5.45 14.15
N GLY A 143 -4.26 4.48 14.50
CA GLY A 143 -3.60 4.44 15.79
C GLY A 143 -4.57 4.13 16.94
N ASN A 144 -4.12 4.36 18.17
CA ASN A 144 -4.96 4.19 19.36
C ASN A 144 -5.95 5.36 19.52
N SER A 145 -7.09 5.27 18.84
CA SER A 145 -8.16 6.27 18.85
C SER A 145 -8.84 6.48 20.22
N LYS A 146 -8.55 5.62 21.20
CA LYS A 146 -9.10 5.70 22.57
C LYS A 146 -8.20 6.48 23.54
N SER A 147 -6.97 6.83 23.14
CA SER A 147 -6.08 7.58 24.00
C SER A 147 -6.44 9.06 24.02
N LEU A 148 -6.69 9.60 25.23
CA LEU A 148 -6.84 11.04 25.46
C LEU A 148 -5.49 11.74 25.62
N ASP A 149 -4.37 11.00 25.60
CA ASP A 149 -3.04 11.59 25.64
C ASP A 149 -2.73 12.32 24.32
N PRO A 150 -2.49 13.64 24.33
CA PRO A 150 -2.13 14.39 23.13
C PRO A 150 -0.81 13.93 22.49
N LYS A 151 0.08 13.27 23.23
CA LYS A 151 1.31 12.62 22.72
C LYS A 151 1.06 11.22 22.18
N ALA A 152 -0.09 10.61 22.44
CA ALA A 152 -0.40 9.31 21.88
C ALA A 152 -0.50 9.39 20.35
N PHE A 153 0.09 8.39 19.70
CA PHE A 153 0.15 8.25 18.25
C PHE A 153 -1.24 8.33 17.61
N ARG A 154 -1.41 9.24 16.64
CA ARG A 154 -2.70 9.54 15.98
C ARG A 154 -2.84 8.93 14.59
N GLY A 155 -2.25 7.75 14.38
CA GLY A 155 -2.30 7.06 13.09
C GLY A 155 -1.23 7.52 12.12
N TYR A 156 -1.10 6.76 11.04
CA TYR A 156 -0.23 7.13 9.92
C TYR A 156 -0.86 8.27 9.12
N THR A 157 -0.04 9.24 8.73
CA THR A 157 -0.50 10.43 8.01
C THR A 157 0.03 10.50 6.58
N ASN A 158 0.98 9.63 6.22
CA ASN A 158 1.47 9.46 4.86
C ASN A 158 1.53 7.96 4.55
N PHE A 159 0.98 7.58 3.41
CA PHE A 159 0.98 6.20 2.93
C PHE A 159 1.60 6.16 1.55
N GLU A 160 2.57 5.29 1.37
CA GLU A 160 3.14 4.96 0.06
C GLU A 160 2.86 3.49 -0.19
N MET A 161 1.99 3.19 -1.15
CA MET A 161 1.69 1.83 -1.56
C MET A 161 2.50 1.46 -2.79
N LEU A 162 3.29 0.41 -2.67
CA LEU A 162 4.04 -0.18 -3.77
C LEU A 162 3.41 -1.53 -4.12
N LEU A 163 2.76 -1.59 -5.28
CA LEU A 163 2.25 -2.82 -5.89
C LEU A 163 3.39 -3.47 -6.67
N VAL A 164 4.01 -4.49 -6.07
CA VAL A 164 5.21 -5.14 -6.60
C VAL A 164 4.81 -6.27 -7.54
N GLU A 165 5.40 -6.28 -8.74
CA GLU A 165 5.09 -7.24 -9.80
C GLU A 165 3.60 -7.29 -10.18
N PRO A 166 2.98 -6.14 -10.55
CA PRO A 166 1.55 -6.05 -10.82
C PRO A 166 1.09 -6.92 -12.01
N HIS A 167 2.01 -7.34 -12.88
CA HIS A 167 1.75 -8.23 -14.02
C HIS A 167 1.37 -9.66 -13.59
N LYS A 168 1.65 -10.05 -12.34
CA LYS A 168 1.26 -11.35 -11.77
C LYS A 168 -0.12 -11.31 -11.11
N MET A 169 -0.78 -10.14 -11.10
CA MET A 169 -2.05 -9.91 -10.42
C MET A 169 -3.17 -9.68 -11.45
N SER A 170 -4.42 -9.92 -11.09
CA SER A 170 -5.55 -9.46 -11.91
C SER A 170 -5.89 -7.99 -11.60
N GLN A 171 -6.66 -7.34 -12.48
CA GLN A 171 -7.12 -5.97 -12.25
C GLN A 171 -8.00 -5.87 -11.00
N VAL A 172 -8.83 -6.89 -10.74
CA VAL A 172 -9.65 -6.98 -9.53
C VAL A 172 -8.79 -7.02 -8.27
N HIS A 173 -7.71 -7.82 -8.26
CA HIS A 173 -6.79 -7.87 -7.12
C HIS A 173 -6.07 -6.55 -6.87
N LEU A 174 -5.73 -5.82 -7.94
CA LEU A 174 -5.12 -4.49 -7.84
C LEU A 174 -6.07 -3.49 -7.17
N LEU A 175 -7.31 -3.40 -7.66
CA LEU A 175 -8.35 -2.53 -7.09
C LEU A 175 -8.67 -2.89 -5.63
N GLN A 176 -8.75 -4.18 -5.32
CA GLN A 176 -8.95 -4.64 -3.94
C GLN A 176 -7.79 -4.24 -3.03
N SER A 177 -6.56 -4.34 -3.51
CA SER A 177 -5.37 -3.98 -2.74
C SER A 177 -5.33 -2.48 -2.45
N GLU A 178 -5.65 -1.64 -3.43
CA GLU A 178 -5.78 -0.19 -3.26
C GLU A 178 -6.91 0.16 -2.27
N GLY A 179 -8.08 -0.46 -2.44
CA GLY A 179 -9.26 -0.27 -1.58
C GLY A 179 -9.14 -0.82 -0.15
N ARG A 180 -8.01 -1.40 0.25
CA ARG A 180 -7.74 -1.78 1.65
C ARG A 180 -7.06 -0.67 2.43
N ILE A 181 -6.27 0.14 1.75
CA ILE A 181 -5.67 1.36 2.30
C ILE A 181 -6.66 2.51 2.18
N ASP A 182 -7.47 2.50 1.11
CA ASP A 182 -8.51 3.49 0.88
C ASP A 182 -9.89 3.05 1.42
N LEU A 183 -10.78 4.01 1.65
CA LEU A 183 -12.14 3.90 2.21
C LEU A 183 -12.19 3.74 3.74
N GLY A 184 -12.17 4.89 4.43
CA GLY A 184 -12.63 5.03 5.83
C GLY A 184 -11.69 4.51 6.91
N ARG A 185 -10.57 3.87 6.56
CA ARG A 185 -9.62 3.24 7.50
C ARG A 185 -8.41 4.10 7.87
N ILE A 186 -8.15 5.14 7.09
CA ILE A 186 -7.05 6.09 7.30
C ILE A 186 -7.58 7.48 7.67
N HIS A 187 -6.71 8.37 8.15
CA HIS A 187 -7.12 9.73 8.50
C HIS A 187 -7.59 10.48 7.23
N PRO A 188 -8.70 11.25 7.24
CA PRO A 188 -9.23 11.92 6.05
C PRO A 188 -8.26 12.91 5.35
N ALA A 189 -7.22 13.33 6.06
CA ALA A 189 -6.18 14.25 5.57
C ALA A 189 -4.83 13.55 5.33
N ALA A 190 -4.78 12.21 5.38
CA ALA A 190 -3.54 11.48 5.12
C ALA A 190 -3.17 11.53 3.63
N GLY A 191 -1.90 11.86 3.35
CA GLY A 191 -1.34 11.78 2.01
C GLY A 191 -1.24 10.32 1.56
N ARG A 192 -1.51 10.07 0.28
CA ARG A 192 -1.52 8.74 -0.32
C ARG A 192 -0.78 8.80 -1.65
N ASP A 193 0.16 7.90 -1.83
CA ASP A 193 0.79 7.67 -3.11
C ASP A 193 0.68 6.18 -3.44
N PHE A 194 0.29 5.88 -4.69
CA PHE A 194 0.11 4.53 -5.19
C PHE A 194 1.01 4.35 -6.41
N SER A 195 1.98 3.47 -6.28
CA SER A 195 2.98 3.21 -7.31
C SER A 195 2.98 1.74 -7.71
N LEU A 196 2.99 1.51 -9.01
CA LEU A 196 3.18 0.19 -9.59
C LEU A 196 4.67 -0.05 -9.79
N VAL A 197 5.22 -1.10 -9.17
CA VAL A 197 6.64 -1.42 -9.20
C VAL A 197 6.87 -2.66 -10.04
N LEU A 198 7.56 -2.48 -11.16
CA LEU A 198 7.84 -3.54 -12.12
C LEU A 198 9.35 -3.59 -12.41
N ASP A 199 9.98 -4.75 -12.21
CA ASP A 199 11.36 -4.96 -12.64
C ASP A 199 11.40 -5.34 -14.12
N ILE A 200 11.76 -4.37 -14.96
CA ILE A 200 11.85 -4.51 -16.42
C ILE A 200 12.74 -5.70 -16.81
N LYS A 201 13.86 -5.92 -16.11
CA LYS A 201 14.78 -7.02 -16.47
C LYS A 201 14.14 -8.39 -16.24
N ALA A 202 13.34 -8.51 -15.19
CA ALA A 202 12.63 -9.74 -14.88
C ALA A 202 11.48 -10.02 -15.86
N VAL A 203 10.80 -8.98 -16.36
CA VAL A 203 9.57 -9.13 -17.14
C VAL A 203 9.72 -8.93 -18.64
N GLN A 204 10.85 -8.41 -19.12
CA GLN A 204 11.06 -8.16 -20.56
C GLN A 204 10.96 -9.42 -21.43
N GLY A 205 11.13 -10.61 -20.86
CA GLY A 205 10.95 -11.88 -21.56
C GLY A 205 9.50 -12.35 -21.68
N GLU A 206 8.56 -11.71 -20.99
CA GLU A 206 7.14 -12.07 -21.07
C GLU A 206 6.61 -11.78 -22.47
N ARG A 207 5.72 -12.65 -22.96
CA ARG A 207 5.20 -12.57 -24.34
C ARG A 207 4.56 -11.21 -24.63
N ILE A 208 3.71 -10.72 -23.73
CA ILE A 208 3.00 -9.44 -23.92
C ILE A 208 3.97 -8.25 -23.96
N PHE A 209 4.98 -8.22 -23.09
CA PHE A 209 5.97 -7.13 -23.10
C PHE A 209 6.92 -7.23 -24.29
N THR A 210 7.25 -8.45 -24.73
CA THR A 210 8.00 -8.68 -25.97
C THR A 210 7.23 -8.18 -27.19
N GLU A 211 5.94 -8.53 -27.30
CA GLU A 211 5.04 -8.04 -28.35
C GLU A 211 4.90 -6.52 -28.30
N MET A 212 4.73 -5.94 -27.11
CA MET A 212 4.68 -4.49 -26.91
C MET A 212 5.91 -3.79 -27.50
N VAL A 213 7.12 -4.22 -27.14
CA VAL A 213 8.36 -3.60 -27.68
C VAL A 213 8.50 -3.82 -29.19
N LYS A 214 8.02 -4.95 -29.69
CA LYS A 214 8.15 -5.30 -31.11
C LYS A 214 7.22 -4.46 -32.00
N SER A 215 5.95 -4.35 -31.63
CA SER A 215 4.86 -3.91 -32.52
C SER A 215 3.99 -2.76 -31.99
N ASP A 216 4.18 -2.28 -30.76
CA ASP A 216 3.42 -1.11 -30.32
C ASP A 216 3.88 0.15 -31.09
N PRO A 217 2.95 0.97 -31.62
CA PRO A 217 3.29 2.15 -32.42
C PRO A 217 4.25 3.12 -31.73
N PHE A 218 4.21 3.22 -30.39
CA PHE A 218 5.15 4.05 -29.64
C PHE A 218 6.59 3.57 -29.83
N PHE A 219 6.85 2.26 -29.66
CA PHE A 219 8.20 1.71 -29.79
C PHE A 219 8.66 1.67 -31.25
N GLU A 220 7.76 1.47 -32.22
CA GLU A 220 8.09 1.57 -33.64
C GLU A 220 8.53 2.99 -34.04
N GLN A 221 7.78 4.01 -33.59
CA GLN A 221 8.14 5.41 -33.81
C GLN A 221 9.44 5.77 -33.09
N LEU A 222 9.58 5.37 -31.83
CA LEU A 222 10.79 5.63 -31.03
C LEU A 222 12.02 4.95 -31.63
N ARG A 223 11.89 3.75 -32.18
CA ARG A 223 12.96 3.05 -32.91
C ARG A 223 13.41 3.85 -34.13
N SER A 224 12.53 4.63 -34.75
CA SER A 224 12.88 5.44 -35.93
C SER A 224 13.27 6.88 -35.57
N ASP A 225 13.21 7.24 -34.29
CA ASP A 225 13.51 8.58 -33.80
C ASP A 225 15.03 8.85 -33.88
N PRO A 226 15.48 9.93 -34.56
CA PRO A 226 16.89 10.28 -34.64
C PRO A 226 17.57 10.45 -33.27
N ALA A 227 16.85 10.96 -32.26
CA ALA A 227 17.40 11.13 -30.91
C ALA A 227 17.68 9.77 -30.26
N PHE A 228 16.77 8.81 -30.42
CA PHE A 228 16.98 7.45 -29.90
C PHE A 228 18.09 6.71 -30.66
N GLN A 229 18.14 6.86 -31.99
CA GLN A 229 19.22 6.27 -32.80
C GLN A 229 20.60 6.78 -32.40
N LYS A 230 20.71 8.10 -32.16
CA LYS A 230 21.93 8.70 -31.63
C LYS A 230 22.29 8.13 -30.25
N TYR A 231 21.31 8.07 -29.35
CA TYR A 231 21.50 7.49 -28.02
C TYR A 231 22.01 6.04 -28.08
N ALA A 232 21.38 5.19 -28.92
CA ALA A 232 21.75 3.79 -29.07
C ALA A 232 23.18 3.62 -29.61
N ALA A 233 23.60 4.48 -30.54
CA ALA A 233 24.96 4.48 -31.07
C ALA A 233 25.99 4.91 -30.00
N GLU A 234 25.71 5.98 -29.25
CA GLU A 234 26.58 6.49 -28.19
C GLU A 234 26.78 5.48 -27.05
N HIS A 235 25.70 4.77 -26.68
CA HIS A 235 25.71 3.77 -25.62
C HIS A 235 26.09 2.37 -26.11
N LYS A 236 26.41 2.20 -27.41
CA LYS A 236 26.81 0.93 -28.04
C LYS A 236 25.82 -0.21 -27.77
N LEU A 237 24.53 0.09 -27.86
CA LEU A 237 23.47 -0.88 -27.56
C LEU A 237 23.41 -1.95 -28.66
N ALA A 238 23.74 -3.20 -28.31
CA ALA A 238 23.74 -4.32 -29.25
C ALA A 238 22.32 -4.84 -29.57
N LYS A 239 21.37 -4.66 -28.66
CA LYS A 239 19.97 -5.03 -28.81
C LYS A 239 19.09 -3.89 -28.30
N LEU A 240 18.05 -3.58 -29.05
CA LEU A 240 17.04 -2.58 -28.67
C LEU A 240 15.91 -3.30 -27.93
N ASP A 241 16.18 -3.65 -26.68
CA ASP A 241 15.23 -4.29 -25.77
C ASP A 241 14.48 -3.25 -24.92
N TRP A 242 13.52 -3.72 -24.11
CA TRP A 242 12.72 -2.81 -23.28
C TRP A 242 13.59 -1.96 -22.35
N LEU A 243 14.62 -2.55 -21.74
CA LEU A 243 15.51 -1.83 -20.84
C LEU A 243 16.19 -0.65 -21.54
N SER A 244 16.68 -0.87 -22.76
CA SER A 244 17.30 0.17 -23.58
C SER A 244 16.36 1.36 -23.83
N TYR A 245 15.10 1.09 -24.16
CA TYR A 245 14.09 2.13 -24.35
C TYR A 245 13.74 2.83 -23.03
N HIS A 246 13.68 2.09 -21.93
CA HIS A 246 13.39 2.66 -20.61
C HIS A 246 14.45 3.65 -20.17
N GLU A 247 15.74 3.30 -20.33
CA GLU A 247 16.86 4.16 -19.96
C GLU A 247 16.85 5.46 -20.79
N PHE A 248 16.60 5.35 -22.10
CA PHE A 248 16.43 6.52 -22.96
C PHE A 248 15.28 7.43 -22.51
N VAL A 249 14.09 6.87 -22.25
CA VAL A 249 12.92 7.67 -21.82
C VAL A 249 13.17 8.33 -20.46
N ARG A 250 13.89 7.67 -19.55
CA ARG A 250 14.27 8.24 -18.25
C ARG A 250 15.13 9.49 -18.41
N GLU A 251 16.04 9.49 -19.38
CA GLU A 251 16.89 10.64 -19.71
C GLU A 251 16.19 11.69 -20.58
N ASN A 252 15.08 11.33 -21.22
CA ASN A 252 14.32 12.18 -22.13
C ASN A 252 12.84 12.24 -21.72
N PRO A 253 12.49 13.02 -20.67
CA PRO A 253 11.15 13.01 -20.06
C PRO A 253 9.99 13.36 -21.02
N GLN A 254 10.28 14.00 -22.16
CA GLN A 254 9.30 14.29 -23.21
C GLN A 254 8.59 13.05 -23.76
N TYR A 255 9.22 11.86 -23.66
CA TYR A 255 8.60 10.59 -24.08
C TYR A 255 7.85 9.88 -22.95
N ALA A 256 8.00 10.31 -21.69
CA ALA A 256 7.55 9.59 -20.50
C ALA A 256 6.04 9.36 -20.47
N SER A 257 5.23 10.36 -20.85
CA SER A 257 3.76 10.23 -20.83
C SER A 257 3.26 9.11 -21.75
N LYS A 258 3.69 9.11 -23.02
CA LYS A 258 3.32 8.06 -23.98
C LYS A 258 3.89 6.69 -23.58
N TYR A 259 5.14 6.66 -23.10
CA TYR A 259 5.77 5.45 -22.61
C TYR A 259 4.97 4.81 -21.45
N HIS A 260 4.59 5.60 -20.45
CA HIS A 260 3.77 5.11 -19.34
C HIS A 260 2.39 4.63 -19.80
N GLN A 261 1.76 5.32 -20.75
CA GLN A 261 0.49 4.89 -21.31
C GLN A 261 0.60 3.55 -22.05
N THR A 262 1.64 3.35 -22.86
CA THR A 262 1.89 2.09 -23.57
C THR A 262 2.12 0.93 -22.58
N ILE A 263 2.97 1.14 -21.56
CA ILE A 263 3.22 0.11 -20.53
C ILE A 263 1.94 -0.22 -19.78
N LYS A 264 1.16 0.80 -19.38
CA LYS A 264 -0.12 0.60 -18.69
C LYS A 264 -1.07 -0.26 -19.52
N GLY A 265 -1.21 0.02 -20.82
CA GLY A 265 -2.07 -0.79 -21.69
C GLY A 265 -1.61 -2.25 -21.81
N SER A 266 -0.29 -2.49 -21.87
CA SER A 266 0.27 -3.85 -21.88
C SER A 266 0.11 -4.56 -20.53
N LEU A 267 0.26 -3.82 -19.43
CA LEU A 267 0.01 -4.33 -18.09
C LEU A 267 -1.46 -4.74 -17.94
N GLU A 268 -2.41 -3.91 -18.37
CA GLU A 268 -3.83 -4.23 -18.33
C GLU A 268 -4.15 -5.52 -19.11
N LYS A 269 -3.53 -5.73 -20.28
CA LYS A 269 -3.68 -6.96 -21.07
C LYS A 269 -3.21 -8.21 -20.32
N ILE A 270 -2.02 -8.19 -19.73
CA ILE A 270 -1.50 -9.36 -19.00
C ILE A 270 -2.33 -9.64 -17.74
N GLN A 271 -2.80 -8.59 -17.06
CA GLN A 271 -3.67 -8.73 -15.90
C GLN A 271 -5.03 -9.37 -16.26
N SER A 272 -5.59 -9.05 -17.43
CA SER A 272 -6.79 -9.73 -17.95
C SER A 272 -6.54 -11.21 -18.26
N GLU A 273 -5.38 -11.57 -18.81
CA GLU A 273 -5.01 -12.98 -19.01
C GLU A 273 -4.88 -13.74 -17.68
N VAL A 274 -4.28 -13.11 -16.67
CA VAL A 274 -4.22 -13.66 -15.30
C VAL A 274 -5.61 -13.89 -14.73
N GLU A 275 -6.53 -12.93 -14.89
CA GLU A 275 -7.91 -13.04 -14.43
C GLU A 275 -8.65 -14.20 -15.09
N ILE A 276 -8.55 -14.33 -16.42
CA ILE A 276 -9.18 -15.43 -17.16
C ILE A 276 -8.63 -16.78 -16.68
N ASN A 277 -7.31 -16.89 -16.48
CA ASN A 277 -6.68 -18.11 -15.99
C ASN A 277 -7.12 -18.46 -14.57
N GLN A 278 -7.28 -17.47 -13.70
CA GLN A 278 -7.81 -17.67 -12.35
C GLN A 278 -9.27 -18.13 -12.40
N LEU A 279 -10.11 -17.50 -13.22
CA LEU A 279 -11.51 -17.91 -13.41
C LEU A 279 -11.58 -19.35 -13.91
N ARG A 280 -10.78 -19.72 -14.91
CA ARG A 280 -10.66 -21.10 -15.42
C ARG A 280 -10.25 -22.10 -14.36
N SER A 281 -9.30 -21.74 -13.50
CA SER A 281 -8.87 -22.61 -12.38
C SER A 281 -9.91 -22.73 -11.27
N SER A 282 -10.80 -21.74 -11.13
CA SER A 282 -11.87 -21.73 -10.13
C SER A 282 -13.16 -22.39 -10.63
N SER A 283 -13.40 -22.38 -11.94
CA SER A 283 -14.36 -23.25 -12.59
C SER A 283 -13.78 -24.66 -12.57
N VAL A 284 -14.33 -25.50 -11.69
CA VAL A 284 -14.21 -26.95 -11.75
C VAL A 284 -14.70 -27.41 -13.13
N GLU A 285 -13.82 -27.44 -14.12
CA GLU A 285 -13.98 -28.23 -15.34
C GLU A 285 -13.65 -29.69 -14.96
N THR A 286 -14.68 -30.52 -14.79
CA THR A 286 -15.21 -31.40 -15.85
C THR A 286 -14.26 -32.55 -16.16
N ASP A 287 -14.29 -33.58 -15.31
CA ASP A 287 -13.94 -34.96 -15.67
C ASP A 287 -14.60 -35.97 -14.70
N ALA A 288 -15.86 -35.73 -14.34
CA ALA A 288 -16.70 -36.74 -13.70
C ALA A 288 -17.94 -36.96 -14.58
N PRO A 289 -18.20 -38.19 -15.07
CA PRO A 289 -19.38 -38.46 -15.88
C PRO A 289 -20.63 -38.02 -15.11
N MET A 290 -21.48 -37.24 -15.78
CA MET A 290 -22.76 -36.80 -15.24
C MET A 290 -23.58 -38.03 -14.83
N SER A 291 -23.57 -38.33 -13.53
CA SER A 291 -24.47 -39.30 -12.94
C SER A 291 -25.79 -38.57 -12.69
N PRO A 292 -26.92 -39.01 -13.27
CA PRO A 292 -28.23 -38.48 -12.93
C PRO A 292 -28.44 -38.60 -11.41
N GLY A 293 -28.85 -37.52 -10.73
CA GLY A 293 -29.11 -37.51 -9.28
C GLY A 293 -28.16 -36.69 -8.41
N ARG A 294 -27.20 -35.93 -8.99
CA ARG A 294 -26.23 -35.14 -8.19
C ARG A 294 -26.83 -33.96 -7.41
N PHE A 295 -28.07 -33.57 -7.70
CA PHE A 295 -28.79 -32.50 -7.00
C PHE A 295 -30.26 -32.87 -6.73
N PRO A 296 -30.54 -33.69 -5.70
CA PRO A 296 -31.92 -33.99 -5.35
C PRO A 296 -32.57 -32.72 -4.78
N GLY A 297 -33.41 -32.06 -5.58
CA GLY A 297 -34.13 -30.85 -5.17
C GLY A 297 -34.40 -29.85 -6.29
N VAL A 298 -33.58 -29.84 -7.36
CA VAL A 298 -33.79 -28.92 -8.51
C VAL A 298 -34.86 -29.43 -9.47
N GLU A 299 -35.09 -30.74 -9.51
CA GLU A 299 -36.09 -31.39 -10.37
C GLU A 299 -37.55 -31.21 -9.92
N ARG A 300 -37.79 -30.65 -8.72
CA ARG A 300 -39.14 -30.36 -8.21
C ARG A 300 -39.57 -28.90 -8.36
N MET A 301 -38.80 -28.08 -9.07
CA MET A 301 -39.16 -26.69 -9.40
C MET A 301 -39.50 -26.53 -10.88
N ARG A 302 -40.36 -27.40 -11.40
CA ARG A 302 -41.07 -27.23 -12.68
C ARG A 302 -42.54 -27.53 -12.49
#